data_AF-A0A8I1KJL9-F1
#
_entry.id   AF-A0A8I1KJL9-F1
#
_cell.length_a   1.000
_cell.length_b   1.000
_cell.length_c   1.000
_cell.angle_alpha   90.00
_cell.angle_beta   90.00
_cell.angle_gamma   90.00
#
_symmetry.space_group_name_H-M   'P 1'
#
loop_
_entity.id
_entity.type
_entity.pdbx_description
1 polymer ?
#
loop_
_entity_poly.entity_id
_entity_poly.type
_entity_poly.pdbx_seq_one_letter_code
_entity_poly.pdbx_strand_id
1 'polypeptide(L)'
;MVANLLRINPSGCTFAVPAGTESHPYVFVGASPELLLRKKGMTVTTNPLAGSIKRGKTPEEDEASANTLLHSAKNRNEHALVISAVRNALAPFCETLDVPDTPSLIKTPTVWHLSTMITGYLSRSAMLVPRPGVCAASDPCGLRLSD
;
A
#
# COMPACT_ATOMS: atom_id res chain seq x y z
N MET A 1 -10.32 18.81 6.75
CA MET A 1 -9.51 17.71 7.35
C MET A 1 -8.90 16.80 6.29
N VAL A 2 -9.70 16.16 5.42
CA VAL A 2 -9.21 15.25 4.36
C VAL A 2 -8.24 15.94 3.37
N ALA A 3 -8.51 17.18 2.97
CA ALA A 3 -7.62 17.95 2.10
C ALA A 3 -6.19 18.12 2.66
N ASN A 4 -6.04 18.22 3.99
CA ASN A 4 -4.73 18.30 4.63
C ASN A 4 -3.99 16.95 4.55
N LEU A 5 -4.70 15.84 4.67
CA LEU A 5 -4.10 14.50 4.54
C LEU A 5 -3.61 14.24 3.12
N LEU A 6 -4.38 14.65 2.10
CA LEU A 6 -3.95 14.58 0.69
C LEU A 6 -2.67 15.39 0.43
N ARG A 7 -2.57 16.58 1.01
CA ARG A 7 -1.38 17.44 0.87
C ARG A 7 -0.14 16.83 1.54
N ILE A 8 -0.32 16.15 2.67
CA ILE A 8 0.78 15.58 3.46
C ILE A 8 1.20 14.20 2.95
N ASN A 9 0.28 13.43 2.33
CA ASN A 9 0.52 12.08 1.84
C ASN A 9 0.13 11.92 0.35
N PRO A 10 0.74 12.71 -0.57
CA PRO A 10 0.33 12.74 -1.98
C PRO A 10 0.59 11.41 -2.71
N SER A 11 1.51 10.58 -2.22
CA SER A 11 1.86 9.28 -2.78
C SER A 11 1.18 8.09 -2.08
N GLY A 12 0.39 8.33 -1.03
CA GLY A 12 -0.33 7.30 -0.28
C GLY A 12 -1.81 7.22 -0.66
N CYS A 13 -2.51 6.25 -0.09
CA CYS A 13 -3.96 6.13 -0.17
C CYS A 13 -4.62 6.95 0.96
N THR A 14 -5.13 8.13 0.64
CA THR A 14 -5.98 8.91 1.56
C THR A 14 -7.43 8.50 1.39
N PHE A 15 -8.13 8.21 2.49
CA PHE A 15 -9.51 7.76 2.48
C PHE A 15 -10.36 8.44 3.56
N ALA A 16 -11.65 8.49 3.31
CA ALA A 16 -12.68 8.89 4.26
C ALA A 16 -13.89 7.97 4.03
N VAL A 17 -14.25 7.17 5.03
CA VAL A 17 -15.30 6.16 4.93
C VAL A 17 -16.38 6.49 5.97
N PRO A 18 -17.65 6.70 5.57
CA PRO A 18 -18.75 6.81 6.51
C PRO A 18 -18.85 5.57 7.39
N ALA A 19 -19.01 5.77 8.69
CA ALA A 19 -19.02 4.72 9.69
C ALA A 19 -20.00 5.08 10.82
N GLY A 20 -20.18 4.14 11.75
CA GLY A 20 -21.11 4.30 12.86
C GLY A 20 -22.51 3.79 12.54
N THR A 21 -23.45 4.19 13.38
CA THR A 21 -24.86 3.79 13.29
C THR A 21 -25.70 4.98 12.90
N GLU A 22 -26.97 4.77 12.53
CA GLU A 22 -27.87 5.89 12.19
C GLU A 22 -27.99 6.91 13.33
N SER A 23 -27.93 6.45 14.59
CA SER A 23 -28.02 7.34 15.75
C SER A 23 -26.70 8.05 16.08
N HIS A 24 -25.56 7.52 15.61
CA HIS A 24 -24.23 8.06 15.88
C HIS A 24 -23.34 7.92 14.63
N PRO A 25 -23.56 8.75 13.59
CA PRO A 25 -22.74 8.73 12.40
C PRO A 25 -21.39 9.37 12.68
N TYR A 26 -20.33 8.76 12.16
CA TYR A 26 -18.99 9.35 12.14
C TYR A 26 -18.27 8.96 10.84
N VAL A 27 -17.07 9.49 10.64
CA VAL A 27 -16.28 9.19 9.45
C VAL A 27 -14.91 8.68 9.89
N PHE A 28 -14.53 7.50 9.39
CA PHE A 28 -13.19 6.98 9.54
C PHE A 28 -12.29 7.58 8.45
N VAL A 29 -11.28 8.35 8.86
CA VAL A 29 -10.40 9.08 7.95
C VAL A 29 -8.96 8.65 8.18
N GLY A 30 -8.20 8.46 7.10
CA GLY A 30 -6.79 8.07 7.21
C GLY A 30 -6.00 8.30 5.93
N ALA A 31 -4.69 8.09 6.03
CA ALA A 31 -3.76 8.10 4.91
C ALA A 31 -2.76 6.96 5.07
N SER A 32 -2.96 5.89 4.32
CA SER A 32 -2.08 4.71 4.33
C SER A 32 -0.98 4.85 3.27
N PRO A 33 0.30 4.68 3.60
CA PRO A 33 1.35 4.56 2.60
C PRO A 33 1.35 3.18 1.91
N GLU A 34 0.67 2.18 2.48
CA GLU A 34 0.69 0.80 2.01
C GLU A 34 -0.50 0.49 1.10
N LEU A 35 -0.19 -0.04 -0.09
CA LEU A 35 -1.20 -0.53 -1.04
C LEU A 35 -1.41 -2.02 -0.80
N LEU A 36 -2.51 -2.37 -0.10
CA LEU A 36 -2.83 -3.78 0.16
C LEU A 36 -3.09 -4.55 -1.13
N LEU A 37 -4.04 -4.10 -1.96
CA LEU A 37 -4.32 -4.69 -3.26
C LEU A 37 -5.06 -3.68 -4.15
N ARG A 38 -4.66 -3.59 -5.42
CA ARG A 38 -5.39 -2.89 -6.49
C ARG A 38 -5.59 -3.85 -7.64
N LYS A 39 -6.80 -3.92 -8.18
CA LYS A 39 -7.11 -4.66 -9.41
C LYS A 39 -7.54 -3.68 -10.50
N LYS A 40 -6.86 -3.73 -11.65
CA LYS A 40 -7.25 -2.98 -12.86
C LYS A 40 -7.30 -3.95 -14.03
N GLY A 41 -8.51 -4.25 -14.51
CA GLY A 41 -8.72 -5.33 -15.47
C GLY A 41 -8.25 -6.68 -14.90
N MET A 42 -7.28 -7.31 -15.57
CA MET A 42 -6.66 -8.57 -15.16
C MET A 42 -5.37 -8.37 -14.35
N THR A 43 -4.88 -7.15 -14.21
CA THR A 43 -3.67 -6.85 -13.45
C THR A 43 -4.00 -6.58 -12.00
N VAL A 44 -3.32 -7.27 -11.08
CA VAL A 44 -3.30 -6.95 -9.65
C VAL A 44 -1.97 -6.32 -9.28
N THR A 45 -2.00 -5.37 -8.34
CA THR A 45 -0.81 -4.72 -7.79
C THR A 45 -0.94 -4.65 -6.28
N THR A 46 0.14 -4.94 -5.57
CA THR A 46 0.28 -4.73 -4.12
C THR A 46 1.65 -4.14 -3.84
N ASN A 47 1.77 -3.38 -2.76
CA ASN A 47 3.04 -2.79 -2.33
C ASN A 47 3.21 -2.96 -0.82
N PRO A 48 3.59 -4.17 -0.36
CA PRO A 48 3.80 -4.43 1.06
C PRO A 48 4.95 -3.59 1.61
N LEU A 49 4.74 -3.04 2.81
CA LEU A 49 5.75 -2.24 3.52
C LEU A 49 6.17 -2.96 4.80
N ALA A 50 7.47 -3.24 4.95
CA ALA A 50 7.97 -3.91 6.14
C ALA A 50 9.41 -3.54 6.43
N GLY A 51 9.70 -3.11 7.66
CA GLY A 51 10.96 -2.47 8.02
C GLY A 51 10.85 -0.96 7.89
N SER A 52 11.15 -0.26 8.99
CA SER A 52 10.98 1.18 9.10
C SER A 52 12.10 1.82 9.90
N ILE A 53 12.46 3.05 9.54
CA ILE A 53 13.37 3.89 10.33
C ILE A 53 12.87 5.33 10.34
N LYS A 54 13.08 6.06 11.43
CA LYS A 54 12.68 7.48 11.52
C LYS A 54 13.42 8.32 10.48
N ARG A 55 12.76 9.38 10.00
CA ARG A 55 13.43 10.41 9.17
C ARG A 55 14.52 11.12 9.99
N GLY A 56 15.60 11.50 9.32
CA GLY A 56 16.66 12.33 9.90
C GLY A 56 16.21 13.78 10.12
N LYS A 57 16.92 14.53 10.97
CA LYS A 57 16.62 15.96 11.18
C LYS A 57 17.25 16.84 10.11
N THR A 58 18.36 16.39 9.52
CA THR A 58 19.01 17.01 8.37
C THR A 58 18.91 16.08 7.15
N PRO A 59 19.09 16.60 5.91
CA PRO A 59 19.14 15.76 4.71
C PRO A 59 20.19 14.63 4.80
N GLU A 60 21.36 14.93 5.36
CA GLU A 60 22.47 13.97 5.49
C GLU A 60 22.12 12.85 6.47
N GLU A 61 21.53 13.20 7.63
CA GLU A 61 21.04 12.21 8.60
C GLU A 61 19.91 11.35 8.02
N ASP A 62 19.06 11.95 7.19
CA ASP A 62 17.93 11.28 6.58
C ASP A 62 18.37 10.25 5.53
N GLU A 63 19.33 10.61 4.69
CA GLU A 63 19.96 9.70 3.74
C GLU A 63 20.76 8.59 4.45
N ALA A 64 21.49 8.92 5.52
CA ALA A 64 22.19 7.93 6.32
C ALA A 64 21.22 6.92 6.97
N SER A 65 20.07 7.41 7.47
CA SER A 65 19.01 6.55 8.01
C SER A 65 18.43 5.63 6.93
N ALA A 66 18.12 6.19 5.76
CA ALA A 66 17.61 5.44 4.61
C ALA A 66 18.58 4.33 4.17
N ASN A 67 19.87 4.65 4.03
CA ASN A 67 20.91 3.68 3.69
C ASN A 67 21.07 2.62 4.78
N THR A 68 20.99 3.00 6.05
CA THR A 68 21.04 2.05 7.18
C THR A 68 19.89 1.06 7.10
N LEU A 69 18.67 1.52 6.81
CA LEU A 69 17.50 0.65 6.64
C LEU A 69 17.67 -0.30 5.46
N LEU A 70 18.10 0.23 4.30
CA LEU A 70 18.27 -0.55 3.08
C LEU A 70 19.30 -1.67 3.22
N HIS A 71 20.37 -1.45 3.99
CA HIS A 71 21.44 -2.43 4.19
C HIS A 71 21.29 -3.25 5.48
N SER A 72 20.25 -3.01 6.28
CA SER A 72 20.00 -3.76 7.51
C SER A 72 19.57 -5.19 7.18
N ALA A 73 20.46 -6.17 7.46
CA ALA A 73 20.17 -7.59 7.27
C ALA A 73 18.90 -8.04 8.00
N LYS A 74 18.67 -7.55 9.23
CA LYS A 74 17.45 -7.82 9.99
C LYS A 74 16.20 -7.35 9.23
N ASN A 75 16.13 -6.06 8.88
CA ASN A 75 14.93 -5.51 8.22
C ASN A 75 14.71 -6.14 6.85
N ARG A 76 15.78 -6.42 6.09
CA ARG A 76 15.68 -7.11 4.81
C ARG A 76 15.13 -8.54 4.96
N ASN A 77 15.59 -9.28 5.96
CA ASN A 77 15.09 -10.64 6.21
C ASN A 77 13.62 -10.62 6.63
N GLU A 78 13.23 -9.73 7.54
CA GLU A 78 11.83 -9.55 7.94
C GLU A 78 10.95 -9.14 6.75
N HIS A 79 11.42 -8.22 5.90
CA HIS A 79 10.74 -7.82 4.68
C HIS A 79 10.56 -9.00 3.71
N ALA A 80 11.61 -9.80 3.49
CA ALA A 80 11.56 -10.96 2.60
C ALA A 80 10.53 -12.01 3.04
N LEU A 81 10.31 -12.17 4.35
CA LEU A 81 9.24 -13.04 4.89
C LEU A 81 7.86 -12.52 4.51
N VAL A 82 7.63 -11.21 4.63
CA VAL A 82 6.37 -10.57 4.21
C VAL A 82 6.12 -10.76 2.72
N ILE A 83 7.14 -10.51 1.88
CA ILE A 83 7.04 -10.70 0.43
C ILE A 83 6.74 -12.16 0.07
N SER A 84 7.37 -13.10 0.75
CA SER A 84 7.10 -14.54 0.56
C SER A 84 5.66 -14.89 0.91
N ALA A 85 5.12 -14.36 2.02
CA ALA A 85 3.74 -14.59 2.42
C ALA A 85 2.75 -14.01 1.38
N VAL A 86 2.99 -12.79 0.90
CA VAL A 86 2.14 -12.14 -0.10
C VAL A 86 2.18 -12.89 -1.43
N ARG A 87 3.38 -13.30 -1.89
CA ARG A 87 3.53 -14.13 -3.09
C ARG A 87 2.73 -15.43 -2.97
N ASN A 88 2.85 -16.13 -1.84
CA ASN A 88 2.15 -17.39 -1.62
C ASN A 88 0.62 -17.20 -1.58
N ALA A 89 0.14 -16.07 -1.04
CA ALA A 89 -1.28 -15.75 -1.03
C ALA A 89 -1.84 -15.42 -2.42
N LEU A 90 -1.04 -14.78 -3.30
CA LEU A 90 -1.46 -14.40 -4.65
C LEU A 90 -1.26 -15.51 -5.70
N ALA A 91 -0.32 -16.43 -5.48
CA ALA A 91 0.06 -17.47 -6.44
C ALA A 91 -1.13 -18.32 -6.95
N PRO A 92 -2.12 -18.72 -6.13
CA PRO A 92 -3.25 -19.51 -6.63
C PRO A 92 -4.17 -18.75 -7.59
N PHE A 93 -4.12 -17.42 -7.58
CA PHE A 93 -5.04 -16.57 -8.36
C PHE A 93 -4.39 -16.00 -9.61
N CYS A 94 -3.05 -16.00 -9.70
CA CYS A 94 -2.31 -15.33 -10.77
C CYS A 94 -1.63 -16.35 -11.69
N GLU A 95 -1.71 -16.11 -13.00
CA GLU A 95 -0.92 -16.83 -14.01
C GLU A 95 0.56 -16.43 -13.93
N THR A 96 0.83 -15.15 -13.68
CA THR A 96 2.17 -14.62 -13.51
C THR A 96 2.25 -13.68 -12.32
N LEU A 97 3.39 -13.68 -11.64
CA LEU A 97 3.74 -12.75 -10.58
C LEU A 97 5.14 -12.20 -10.85
N ASP A 98 5.23 -10.89 -10.97
CA ASP A 98 6.47 -10.13 -10.98
C ASP A 98 6.74 -9.63 -9.55
N VAL A 99 7.80 -10.16 -8.95
CA VAL A 99 8.22 -9.87 -7.58
C VAL A 99 9.70 -9.48 -7.64
N PRO A 100 10.04 -8.20 -7.43
CA PRO A 100 11.43 -7.76 -7.40
C PRO A 100 12.25 -8.48 -6.31
N ASP A 101 13.49 -8.85 -6.63
CA ASP A 101 14.40 -9.54 -5.69
C ASP A 101 14.89 -8.63 -4.55
N THR A 102 14.91 -7.33 -4.78
CA THR A 102 15.40 -6.33 -3.83
C THR A 102 14.33 -5.29 -3.54
N PRO A 103 14.12 -4.93 -2.26
CA PRO A 103 13.20 -3.85 -1.91
C PRO A 103 13.76 -2.50 -2.33
N SER A 104 12.86 -1.55 -2.54
CA SER A 104 13.14 -0.13 -2.70
C SER A 104 12.80 0.64 -1.42
N LEU A 105 13.23 1.90 -1.34
CA LEU A 105 12.91 2.78 -0.23
C LEU A 105 11.78 3.72 -0.62
N ILE A 106 10.79 3.87 0.27
CA ILE A 106 9.80 4.94 0.19
C ILE A 106 9.84 5.79 1.46
N LYS A 107 9.60 7.09 1.32
CA LYS A 107 9.52 8.02 2.45
C LYS A 107 8.08 8.45 2.69
N THR A 108 7.71 8.50 3.96
CA THR A 108 6.56 9.24 4.46
C THR A 108 7.05 10.49 5.19
N PRO A 109 6.16 11.37 5.68
CA PRO A 109 6.57 12.51 6.48
C PRO A 109 7.35 12.14 7.75
N THR A 110 7.16 10.94 8.29
CA THR A 110 7.69 10.55 9.61
C THR A 110 8.74 9.44 9.57
N VAL A 111 8.68 8.55 8.59
CA VAL A 111 9.56 7.37 8.49
C VAL A 111 9.93 7.02 7.04
N TRP A 112 11.04 6.29 6.88
CA TRP A 112 11.33 5.50 5.69
C TRP A 112 10.77 4.08 5.86
N HIS A 113 10.41 3.45 4.73
CA HIS A 113 10.02 2.04 4.67
C HIS A 113 10.77 1.31 3.57
N LEU A 114 11.03 0.02 3.78
CA LEU A 114 11.31 -0.90 2.66
C LEU A 114 9.97 -1.26 1.98
N SER A 115 10.01 -1.29 0.65
CA SER A 115 8.84 -1.39 -0.21
C SER A 115 9.15 -2.30 -1.39
N THR A 116 8.26 -3.25 -1.67
CA THR A 116 8.38 -4.10 -2.88
C THR A 116 7.07 -4.06 -3.65
N MET A 117 7.12 -3.47 -4.84
CA MET A 117 5.95 -3.44 -5.73
C MET A 117 5.81 -4.79 -6.41
N ILE A 118 4.73 -5.52 -6.11
CA ILE A 118 4.42 -6.81 -6.72
C ILE A 118 3.29 -6.61 -7.72
N THR A 119 3.49 -7.10 -8.95
CA THR A 119 2.48 -7.06 -10.01
C THR A 119 2.12 -8.47 -10.43
N GLY A 120 0.82 -8.78 -10.51
CA GLY A 120 0.34 -10.07 -10.96
C GLY A 120 -0.63 -9.96 -12.13
N TYR A 121 -0.64 -10.97 -12.99
CA TYR A 121 -1.71 -11.15 -13.98
C TYR A 121 -2.62 -12.28 -13.51
N LEU A 122 -3.91 -11.99 -13.32
CA LEU A 122 -4.89 -12.94 -12.81
C LEU A 122 -5.13 -14.08 -13.82
N SER A 123 -5.42 -15.27 -13.30
CA SER A 123 -5.93 -16.37 -14.09
C SER A 123 -7.39 -16.14 -14.48
N ARG A 124 -7.79 -16.64 -15.66
CA ARG A 124 -9.21 -16.62 -16.07
C ARG A 124 -10.13 -17.33 -15.06
N SER A 125 -9.64 -18.35 -14.36
CA SER A 125 -10.36 -19.05 -13.29
C SER A 125 -10.59 -18.20 -12.04
N ALA A 126 -9.69 -17.25 -11.75
CA ALA A 126 -9.85 -16.31 -10.64
C ALA A 126 -10.87 -15.18 -10.92
N MET A 127 -11.49 -15.15 -12.12
CA MET A 127 -12.57 -14.20 -12.44
C MET A 127 -13.90 -14.54 -11.75
N LEU A 128 -14.08 -15.73 -11.18
CA LEU A 128 -15.35 -16.14 -10.60
C LEU A 128 -15.61 -15.44 -9.25
N VAL A 129 -16.41 -14.37 -9.38
CA VAL A 129 -17.28 -13.71 -8.40
C VAL A 129 -16.63 -12.60 -7.55
N PRO A 130 -16.88 -11.30 -7.86
CA PRO A 130 -17.00 -10.31 -6.80
C PRO A 130 -18.19 -10.73 -5.94
N ARG A 131 -17.95 -11.20 -4.72
CA ARG A 131 -19.05 -11.31 -3.75
C ARG A 131 -19.63 -9.90 -3.58
N PRO A 132 -20.95 -9.72 -3.65
CA PRO A 132 -21.56 -8.43 -3.31
C PRO A 132 -21.06 -8.02 -1.91
N GLY A 133 -20.30 -6.93 -1.82
CA GLY A 133 -19.75 -6.42 -0.56
C GLY A 133 -18.22 -6.40 -0.41
N VAL A 134 -17.43 -6.96 -1.35
CA VAL A 134 -15.97 -6.81 -1.34
C VAL A 134 -15.52 -5.91 -2.50
N CYS A 135 -15.35 -4.63 -2.17
CA CYS A 135 -14.62 -3.59 -2.90
C CYS A 135 -14.76 -3.57 -4.44
N ALA A 136 -15.80 -2.90 -4.93
CA ALA A 136 -15.74 -2.17 -6.19
C ALA A 136 -15.56 -0.69 -5.88
N ALA A 137 -14.33 -0.24 -5.63
CA ALA A 137 -14.01 1.18 -5.78
C ALA A 137 -13.74 1.42 -7.27
N SER A 138 -14.81 1.56 -8.05
CA SER A 138 -14.71 2.26 -9.33
C SER A 138 -14.55 3.74 -8.98
N ASP A 139 -13.31 4.22 -8.92
CA ASP A 139 -12.88 5.53 -9.44
C ASP A 139 -11.39 5.77 -9.16
N PRO A 140 -10.55 6.07 -10.18
CA PRO A 140 -9.12 6.30 -9.97
C PRO A 140 -8.79 7.70 -9.42
N CYS A 141 -9.68 8.67 -9.60
CA CYS A 141 -9.53 10.06 -9.18
C CYS A 141 -10.84 10.76 -9.58
N GLY A 142 -11.68 11.12 -8.61
CA GLY A 142 -13.01 11.65 -8.90
C GLY A 142 -13.68 12.21 -7.66
N LEU A 143 -13.11 13.27 -7.07
CA LEU A 143 -13.90 14.16 -6.23
C LEU A 143 -15.06 14.70 -7.08
N ARG A 144 -16.28 14.21 -6.83
CA ARG A 144 -17.49 15.03 -6.99
C ARG A 144 -18.04 15.29 -5.60
N LEU A 145 -17.63 16.42 -5.05
CA LEU A 145 -18.49 17.14 -4.13
C LEU A 145 -19.61 17.71 -5.01
N SER A 146 -20.82 17.22 -4.82
CA SER A 146 -22.03 17.88 -5.28
C SER A 146 -22.65 18.52 -4.04
N ASP A 147 -22.79 19.85 -4.12
CA ASP A 147 -23.42 20.85 -3.24
C ASP A 147 -24.08 20.40 -1.93
#